data_AF-A0AAE3VWV5-F1
#
_entry.id   AF-A0AAE3VWV5-F1
#
_cell.length_a   1.000
_cell.length_b   1.000
_cell.length_c   1.000
_cell.angle_alpha   90.00
_cell.angle_beta   90.00
_cell.angle_gamma   90.00
#
_symmetry.space_group_name_H-M   'P 1'
#
loop_
_entity.id
_entity.type
_entity.pdbx_description
1 polymer ?
#
loop_
_entity_poly.entity_id
_entity_poly.type
_entity_poly.pdbx_seq_one_letter_code
_entity_poly.pdbx_strand_id
1 'polypeptide(L)' 'MRFLRRLAATAALAPLPAVTADPAAAVPRDSGDWPAWQGDLRGSRHNPDERRITPATAGKLRLKWAFA' A
#
# COMPACT_ATOMS: atom_id res chain seq x y z
N MET A 1 53.77 -35.94 27.87
CA MET A 1 52.34 -36.02 27.53
C MET A 1 51.81 -34.61 27.30
N ARG A 2 51.51 -34.23 26.05
CA ARG A 2 51.00 -32.89 25.70
C ARG A 2 49.47 -32.90 25.80
N PHE A 3 48.92 -32.18 26.78
CA PHE A 3 47.47 -32.01 26.91
C PHE A 3 46.99 -30.97 25.88
N LEU A 4 46.29 -31.44 24.83
CA LEU A 4 45.59 -30.56 23.90
C LEU A 4 44.38 -29.94 24.62
N ARG A 5 44.45 -28.63 24.89
CA ARG A 5 43.29 -27.85 25.33
C ARG A 5 42.36 -27.63 24.13
N ARG A 6 41.16 -28.20 24.18
CA ARG A 6 40.07 -27.89 23.25
C ARG A 6 39.50 -26.51 23.59
N LEU A 7 39.68 -25.53 22.71
CA LEU A 7 38.98 -24.25 22.78
C LEU A 7 37.56 -24.46 22.22
N ALA A 8 36.54 -24.36 23.07
CA ALA A 8 35.16 -24.30 22.64
C ALA A 8 34.85 -22.86 22.18
N ALA A 9 34.43 -22.70 20.93
CA ALA A 9 34.00 -21.41 20.39
C ALA A 9 32.53 -21.17 20.73
N THR A 10 32.25 -20.23 21.61
CA THR A 10 30.89 -19.74 21.90
C THR A 10 30.50 -18.75 20.82
N ALA A 11 29.56 -19.09 19.95
CA ALA A 11 28.99 -18.16 18.99
C ALA A 11 27.99 -17.23 19.71
N ALA A 12 28.29 -15.93 19.74
CA ALA A 12 27.40 -14.92 20.30
C ALA A 12 26.27 -14.60 19.30
N LEU A 13 25.03 -14.78 19.70
CA LEU A 13 23.83 -14.40 18.94
C LEU A 13 23.59 -12.90 19.13
N ALA A 14 23.85 -12.09 18.11
CA ALA A 14 23.55 -10.65 18.14
C ALA A 14 22.06 -10.40 17.81
N PRO A 15 21.35 -9.54 18.57
CA PRO A 15 19.96 -9.20 18.27
C PRO A 15 19.88 -8.29 17.03
N LEU A 16 18.98 -8.59 16.11
CA LEU A 16 18.69 -7.74 14.96
C LEU A 16 17.84 -6.53 15.39
N PRO A 17 18.08 -5.32 14.83
CA PRO A 17 17.25 -4.16 15.10
C PRO A 17 15.85 -4.38 14.56
N ALA A 18 14.84 -4.11 15.39
CA ALA A 18 13.44 -4.12 14.96
C ALA A 18 13.20 -2.93 14.03
N VAL A 19 12.95 -3.20 12.75
CA VAL A 19 12.45 -2.19 11.81
C VAL A 19 10.97 -1.97 12.13
N THR A 20 10.67 -0.89 12.84
CA THR A 20 9.29 -0.39 12.97
C THR A 20 8.90 0.25 11.65
N ALA A 21 7.96 -0.36 10.93
CA ALA A 21 7.34 0.27 9.77
C ALA A 21 6.57 1.52 10.24
N ASP A 22 6.85 2.66 9.63
CA ASP A 22 6.07 3.87 9.85
C ASP A 22 4.64 3.59 9.38
N PRO A 23 3.60 3.77 10.22
CA PRO A 23 2.25 3.65 9.74
C PRO A 23 2.08 4.71 8.66
N ALA A 24 1.89 4.26 7.41
CA ALA A 24 1.57 5.17 6.31
C ALA A 24 0.45 6.08 6.78
N ALA A 25 0.75 7.38 6.93
CA ALA A 25 -0.22 8.35 7.41
C ALA A 25 -1.46 8.21 6.53
N ALA A 26 -2.61 7.95 7.16
CA ALA A 26 -3.86 7.84 6.43
C ALA A 26 -4.15 9.22 5.83
N VAL A 27 -3.79 9.40 4.56
CA VAL A 27 -4.17 10.57 3.79
C VAL A 27 -5.70 10.59 3.80
N PRO A 28 -6.35 11.68 4.27
CA PRO A 28 -7.78 11.82 4.15
C PRO A 28 -8.14 11.55 2.70
N ARG A 29 -9.05 10.60 2.45
CA ARG A 29 -9.53 10.39 1.09
C ARG A 29 -10.28 11.64 0.69
N ASP A 30 -9.67 12.48 -0.14
CA ASP A 30 -10.39 13.56 -0.79
C ASP A 30 -11.49 12.90 -1.64
N SER A 31 -12.72 13.42 -1.51
CA SER A 31 -13.87 12.87 -2.22
C SER A 31 -13.62 12.94 -3.73
N GLY A 32 -13.43 11.79 -4.37
CA GLY A 32 -13.14 11.68 -5.80
C GLY A 32 -11.72 11.23 -6.18
N ASP A 33 -10.84 10.99 -5.20
CA ASP A 33 -9.51 10.45 -5.49
C ASP A 33 -9.54 8.99 -5.97
N TRP A 34 -8.61 8.65 -6.86
CA TRP A 34 -8.38 7.29 -7.36
C TRP A 34 -6.90 6.89 -7.15
N PRO A 35 -6.50 6.59 -5.91
CA PRO A 35 -5.08 6.58 -5.50
C PRO A 35 -4.29 5.35 -5.97
N ALA A 36 -4.96 4.34 -6.52
CA ALA A 36 -4.33 3.11 -6.98
C ALA A 36 -4.99 2.63 -8.27
N TRP A 37 -4.33 1.73 -9.00
CA TRP A 37 -4.86 1.16 -10.25
C TRP A 37 -6.33 0.69 -10.14
N GLN A 38 -6.67 0.05 -9.02
CA GLN A 38 -8.01 -0.47 -8.77
C GLN A 38 -8.92 0.46 -7.95
N GLY A 39 -8.46 1.64 -7.57
CA GLY A 39 -9.12 2.55 -6.62
C GLY A 39 -8.95 2.14 -5.14
N ASP A 40 -8.89 0.84 -4.86
CA ASP A 40 -8.67 0.28 -3.52
C ASP A 40 -7.76 -0.96 -3.53
N LEU A 41 -7.32 -1.39 -2.34
CA LEU A 41 -6.44 -2.55 -2.16
C LEU A 41 -7.14 -3.91 -2.36
N ARG A 42 -8.48 -3.94 -2.33
CA ARG A 42 -9.30 -5.15 -2.51
C ARG A 42 -9.58 -5.44 -3.98
N GLY A 43 -9.36 -4.47 -4.87
CA GLY A 43 -9.56 -4.62 -6.29
C GLY A 43 -11.01 -4.40 -6.77
N SER A 44 -11.85 -3.70 -5.98
CA SER A 44 -13.29 -3.63 -6.27
C SER A 44 -13.61 -2.85 -7.55
N ARG A 45 -12.77 -1.88 -7.90
CA ARG A 45 -13.01 -0.92 -9.00
C ARG A 45 -14.36 -0.19 -8.87
N HIS A 46 -14.84 -0.01 -7.64
CA HIS A 46 -16.11 0.65 -7.34
C HIS A 46 -15.87 2.06 -6.79
N ASN A 47 -16.62 3.06 -7.30
CA ASN A 47 -16.65 4.41 -6.75
C ASN A 47 -17.92 4.63 -5.90
N PRO A 48 -17.83 4.61 -4.56
CA PRO A 48 -19.00 4.77 -3.69
C PRO A 48 -19.51 6.22 -3.60
N ASP A 49 -18.71 7.21 -4.01
CA ASP A 49 -19.04 8.62 -3.89
C ASP A 49 -19.77 9.17 -5.14
N GLU A 50 -19.76 8.44 -6.26
CA GLU A 50 -20.42 8.85 -7.49
C GLU A 50 -21.94 8.76 -7.36
N ARG A 51 -22.62 9.90 -7.55
CA ARG A 51 -24.08 10.03 -7.44
C ARG A 51 -24.71 10.89 -8.54
N ARG A 52 -23.90 11.47 -9.43
CA ARG A 52 -24.33 12.41 -10.48
C ARG A 52 -24.53 11.70 -11.80
N ILE A 53 -23.66 10.74 -12.12
CA ILE A 53 -23.73 9.90 -13.31
C ILE A 53 -24.52 8.64 -12.96
N THR A 54 -25.74 8.57 -13.49
CA THR A 54 -26.71 7.49 -13.25
C THR A 54 -27.19 6.95 -14.60
N PRO A 55 -27.89 5.79 -14.65
CA PRO A 55 -28.50 5.32 -15.89
C PRO A 55 -29.38 6.37 -16.59
N ALA A 56 -30.08 7.21 -15.83
CA ALA A 56 -30.95 8.27 -16.36
C ALA A 56 -30.19 9.51 -16.86
N THR A 57 -28.95 9.74 -16.41
CA THR A 57 -28.16 10.94 -16.72
C THR A 57 -26.97 10.65 -17.65
N ALA A 58 -26.56 9.40 -17.80
CA ALA A 58 -25.43 8.99 -18.64
C ALA A 58 -25.57 9.44 -20.10
N GLY A 59 -26.78 9.43 -20.65
CA GLY A 59 -27.06 9.90 -22.02
C GLY A 59 -26.82 11.40 -22.24
N LYS A 60 -26.59 12.18 -21.18
CA LYS A 60 -26.33 13.63 -21.24
C LYS A 60 -24.84 13.98 -21.19
N LEU A 61 -23.95 13.00 -21.05
CA LEU A 61 -22.52 13.22 -20.98
C LEU A 61 -21.98 13.83 -22.28
N ARG A 62 -20.99 14.72 -22.13
CA ARG A 62 -20.32 15.40 -23.25
C ARG A 62 -18.81 15.41 -23.00
N LEU A 63 -18.04 15.45 -24.07
CA LEU A 63 -16.59 15.59 -23.99
C LEU A 63 -16.24 16.91 -23.30
N LYS A 64 -15.34 16.84 -22.30
CA LYS A 64 -14.86 18.03 -21.58
C LYS A 64 -13.53 18.54 -22.14
N TRP A 65 -12.60 17.63 -22.39
CA TRP A 65 -11.26 17.91 -22.93
C TRP A 65 -10.66 16.60 -23.46
N ALA A 66 -9.57 16.71 -24.23
CA ALA A 66 -8.78 15.58 -24.71
C ALA A 66 -7.27 15.92 -24.65
N PHE A 67 -6.41 14.91 -24.55
CA PHE A 67 -4.94 15.02 -24.54
C PHE A 67 -4.36 14.10 -25.62
N ALA A 68 -3.24 14.50 -26.24
CA ALA A 68 -2.59 13.81 -27.35
C ALA A 68 -1.15 13.42 -26.99
#